data_AF-A0A0W8DIW7-F1
#
_entry.id   AF-A0A0W8DIW7-F1
#
_cell.length_a   1.000
_cell.length_b   1.000
_cell.length_c   1.000
_cell.angle_alpha   90.00
_cell.angle_beta   90.00
_cell.angle_gamma   90.00
#
_symmetry.space_group_name_H-M   'P 1'
#
loop_
_entity.id
_entity.type
_entity.pdbx_description
1 polymer ?
#
loop_
_entity_poly.entity_id
_entity_poly.type
_entity_poly.pdbx_seq_one_letter_code
_entity_poly.pdbx_strand_id
1 'polypeptide(L)'
;MYLELPTGKDDEEWAGMMLDCGEGSLGQMYRYAGGDRRRLQELVDRLKCVWISHNHADHHLGLLRLLSARVSTMEPLLVIGPTPLQFWLDEYSTQDPTVRGKYSFVENYSFDESDSRSEEVESHAEAARVRVWLRETLKISQLECVPVKHAHQSYAVVLTFTDGAKLAFSGDCRPSEKLATKAKGAFLIVHEATFEDELTKEAKDKAHCTMAEAIQVGRQANARHLLLTHFSQRYPKMAVLSATSDDDQSPMEVLTAIDMLSLRFRELRQPKLMDVCTQLMTQDDEEDSEAAASRRAQQEREDKKKQKSIERGEQ
;
A
#
# COMPACT_ATOMS: atom_id res chain seq x y z
N MET A 1 -2.43 -0.53 -2.02
CA MET A 1 -1.93 -0.06 -3.33
C MET A 1 -2.67 -0.80 -4.45
N TYR A 2 -3.21 -0.10 -5.46
CA TYR A 2 -3.86 -0.73 -6.62
C TYR A 2 -2.91 -0.71 -7.83
N LEU A 3 -2.61 -1.89 -8.37
CA LEU A 3 -1.82 -2.08 -9.58
C LEU A 3 -2.74 -2.30 -10.78
N GLU A 4 -2.63 -1.44 -11.79
CA GLU A 4 -3.21 -1.67 -13.11
C GLU A 4 -2.16 -2.37 -13.98
N LEU A 5 -2.45 -3.58 -14.45
CA LEU A 5 -1.54 -4.42 -15.23
C LEU A 5 -2.09 -4.65 -16.64
N PRO A 6 -1.32 -4.39 -17.71
CA PRO A 6 -1.79 -4.58 -19.09
C PRO A 6 -1.87 -6.08 -19.40
N THR A 7 -3.01 -6.52 -19.94
CA THR A 7 -3.27 -7.95 -20.20
C THR A 7 -3.26 -8.32 -21.69
N GLY A 8 -3.41 -7.34 -22.57
CA GLY A 8 -3.38 -7.46 -24.03
C GLY A 8 -2.08 -6.94 -24.67
N LYS A 9 -1.97 -7.06 -26.01
CA LYS A 9 -0.80 -6.58 -26.77
C LYS A 9 -0.78 -5.07 -27.03
N ASP A 10 -1.93 -4.40 -26.88
CA ASP A 10 -2.13 -3.00 -27.27
C ASP A 10 -2.51 -2.06 -26.09
N ASP A 11 -2.28 -2.46 -24.84
CA ASP A 11 -2.66 -1.69 -23.63
C ASP A 11 -4.16 -1.31 -23.56
N GLU A 12 -5.04 -1.99 -24.30
CA GLU A 12 -6.49 -1.71 -24.29
C GLU A 12 -7.23 -2.44 -23.16
N GLU A 13 -6.68 -3.57 -22.69
CA GLU A 13 -7.24 -4.37 -21.60
C GLU A 13 -6.30 -4.38 -20.39
N TRP A 14 -6.88 -4.13 -19.21
CA TRP A 14 -6.19 -4.01 -17.95
C TRP A 14 -6.85 -4.88 -16.89
N ALA A 15 -6.03 -5.53 -16.06
CA ALA A 15 -6.46 -6.25 -14.87
C ALA A 15 -5.87 -5.59 -13.63
N GLY A 16 -6.65 -5.61 -12.55
CA GLY A 16 -6.26 -5.05 -11.26
C GLY A 16 -5.67 -6.10 -10.34
N MET A 17 -4.60 -5.73 -9.63
CA MET A 17 -4.13 -6.41 -8.42
C MET A 17 -4.02 -5.41 -7.29
N MET A 18 -4.54 -5.73 -6.11
CA MET A 18 -4.39 -4.87 -4.93
C MET A 18 -3.41 -5.49 -3.94
N LEU A 19 -2.49 -4.68 -3.43
CA LEU A 19 -1.58 -5.02 -2.33
C LEU A 19 -2.07 -4.30 -1.07
N ASP A 20 -2.57 -5.08 -0.11
CA ASP A 20 -3.35 -4.65 1.05
C ASP A 20 -4.66 -3.91 0.71
N CYS A 21 -5.63 -4.04 1.62
CA CYS A 21 -6.99 -3.55 1.51
C CYS A 21 -7.51 -3.00 2.85
N GLY A 22 -6.85 -1.99 3.40
CA GLY A 22 -7.27 -1.33 4.64
C GLY A 22 -8.68 -0.73 4.59
N GLU A 23 -9.21 -0.37 5.76
CA GLU A 23 -10.48 0.34 5.86
C GLU A 23 -10.49 1.59 4.95
N GLY A 24 -11.62 1.86 4.30
CA GLY A 24 -11.75 3.00 3.41
C GLY A 24 -11.18 2.82 2.00
N SER A 25 -10.52 1.70 1.68
CA SER A 25 -9.94 1.43 0.34
C SER A 25 -10.94 1.64 -0.81
N LEU A 26 -12.17 1.12 -0.70
CA LEU A 26 -13.21 1.35 -1.71
C LEU A 26 -13.61 2.84 -1.81
N GLY A 27 -13.60 3.57 -0.70
CA GLY A 27 -13.84 5.01 -0.67
C GLY A 27 -12.73 5.79 -1.37
N GLN A 28 -11.46 5.39 -1.18
CA GLN A 28 -10.32 5.97 -1.90
C GLN A 28 -10.41 5.69 -3.40
N MET A 29 -10.82 4.48 -3.80
CA MET A 29 -11.10 4.16 -5.22
C MET A 29 -12.23 5.04 -5.79
N TYR A 30 -13.27 5.32 -5.01
CA TYR A 30 -14.35 6.21 -5.45
C TYR A 30 -13.86 7.66 -5.63
N ARG A 31 -13.00 8.14 -4.74
CA ARG A 31 -12.34 9.44 -4.88
C ARG A 31 -11.44 9.48 -6.12
N TYR A 32 -10.70 8.40 -6.39
CA TYR A 32 -9.84 8.26 -7.58
C TYR A 32 -10.64 8.29 -8.87
N ALA A 33 -11.82 7.68 -8.84
CA ALA A 33 -12.79 7.72 -9.91
C ALA A 33 -13.45 9.10 -10.11
N GLY A 34 -13.08 10.13 -9.32
CA GLY A 34 -13.68 11.47 -9.39
C GLY A 34 -15.13 11.51 -8.87
N GLY A 35 -15.50 10.58 -7.99
CA GLY A 35 -16.89 10.42 -7.54
C GLY A 35 -17.80 9.76 -8.57
N ASP A 36 -17.26 9.19 -9.64
CA ASP A 36 -18.04 8.45 -10.64
C ASP A 36 -18.22 6.98 -10.22
N ARG A 37 -19.48 6.60 -9.96
CA ARG A 37 -19.86 5.23 -9.59
C ARG A 37 -19.63 4.22 -10.69
N ARG A 38 -19.79 4.61 -11.96
CA ARG A 38 -19.54 3.72 -13.10
C ARG A 38 -18.05 3.43 -13.19
N ARG A 39 -17.21 4.45 -13.13
CA ARG A 39 -15.75 4.28 -13.15
C ARG A 39 -15.24 3.52 -11.92
N LEU A 40 -15.83 3.73 -10.75
CA LEU A 40 -15.56 2.88 -9.57
C LEU A 40 -15.87 1.42 -9.88
N GLN A 41 -17.05 1.14 -10.45
CA GLN A 41 -17.44 -0.22 -10.78
C GLN A 41 -16.48 -0.85 -11.81
N GLU A 42 -16.04 -0.09 -12.81
CA GLU A 42 -15.03 -0.55 -13.77
C GLU A 42 -13.72 -0.97 -13.08
N LEU A 43 -13.24 -0.22 -12.08
CA LEU A 43 -12.06 -0.59 -11.28
C LEU A 43 -12.29 -1.83 -10.42
N VAL A 44 -13.48 -1.96 -9.83
CA VAL A 44 -13.88 -3.14 -9.03
C VAL A 44 -14.00 -4.38 -9.92
N ASP A 45 -14.52 -4.23 -11.14
CA ASP A 45 -14.75 -5.32 -12.08
C ASP A 45 -13.43 -5.86 -12.69
N ARG A 46 -12.48 -4.94 -12.92
CA ARG A 46 -11.13 -5.26 -13.39
C ARG A 46 -10.26 -5.87 -12.31
N LEU A 47 -10.54 -5.63 -11.03
CA LEU A 47 -9.78 -6.21 -9.93
C LEU A 47 -9.93 -7.74 -9.90
N LYS A 48 -8.82 -8.46 -10.10
CA LYS A 48 -8.78 -9.93 -10.17
C LYS A 48 -8.10 -10.58 -8.96
N CYS A 49 -7.17 -9.87 -8.32
CA CYS A 49 -6.43 -10.38 -7.18
C CYS A 49 -6.29 -9.33 -6.08
N VAL A 50 -6.43 -9.74 -4.83
CA VAL A 50 -6.00 -8.97 -3.64
C VAL A 50 -5.00 -9.82 -2.89
N TRP A 51 -3.80 -9.28 -2.69
CA TRP A 51 -2.78 -9.87 -1.84
C TRP A 51 -2.74 -9.09 -0.53
N ILE A 52 -2.81 -9.78 0.60
CA ILE A 52 -2.76 -9.21 1.95
C ILE A 52 -1.46 -9.64 2.62
N SER A 53 -0.75 -8.68 3.19
CA SER A 53 0.55 -8.87 3.84
C SER A 53 0.47 -9.61 5.18
N HIS A 54 -0.49 -9.21 6.01
CA HIS A 54 -0.69 -9.74 7.36
C HIS A 54 -2.09 -9.37 7.92
N ASN A 55 -2.39 -9.81 9.14
CA ASN A 55 -3.74 -9.74 9.72
C ASN A 55 -4.07 -8.47 10.53
N HIS A 56 -3.25 -7.42 10.52
CA HIS A 56 -3.64 -6.18 11.17
C HIS A 56 -4.77 -5.47 10.40
N ALA A 57 -5.67 -4.86 11.15
CA ALA A 57 -6.95 -4.35 10.66
C ALA A 57 -6.81 -3.31 9.54
N ASP A 58 -5.81 -2.46 9.66
CA ASP A 58 -5.42 -1.43 8.70
C ASP A 58 -4.94 -1.98 7.34
N HIS A 59 -4.72 -3.29 7.22
CA HIS A 59 -4.31 -3.91 5.96
C HIS A 59 -5.43 -4.73 5.28
N HIS A 60 -6.56 -5.03 5.94
CA HIS A 60 -7.57 -5.92 5.35
C HIS A 60 -9.04 -5.58 5.61
N LEU A 61 -9.38 -4.70 6.55
CA LEU A 61 -10.80 -4.45 6.88
C LEU A 61 -11.64 -3.92 5.70
N GLY A 62 -11.02 -3.24 4.73
CA GLY A 62 -11.70 -2.77 3.52
C GLY A 62 -12.14 -3.91 2.60
N LEU A 63 -11.59 -5.12 2.75
CA LEU A 63 -11.84 -6.26 1.88
C LEU A 63 -13.31 -6.68 1.89
N LEU A 64 -13.97 -6.67 3.05
CA LEU A 64 -15.40 -6.97 3.15
C LEU A 64 -16.24 -6.00 2.31
N ARG A 65 -15.94 -4.70 2.39
CA ARG A 65 -16.69 -3.69 1.64
C ARG A 65 -16.45 -3.80 0.15
N LEU A 66 -15.21 -4.11 -0.25
CA LEU A 66 -14.84 -4.37 -1.64
C LEU A 66 -15.57 -5.60 -2.20
N LEU A 67 -15.56 -6.73 -1.47
CA LEU A 67 -16.28 -7.96 -1.86
C LEU A 67 -17.78 -7.71 -1.97
N SER A 68 -18.36 -7.00 -0.99
CA SER A 68 -19.78 -6.62 -1.01
C SER A 68 -20.16 -5.82 -2.26
N ALA A 69 -19.25 -4.97 -2.76
CA ALA A 69 -19.47 -4.13 -3.94
C ALA A 69 -19.37 -4.87 -5.28
N ARG A 70 -18.77 -6.06 -5.33
CA ARG A 70 -18.71 -6.89 -6.55
C ARG A 70 -20.08 -7.46 -6.88
N VAL A 71 -20.40 -7.63 -8.16
CA VAL A 71 -21.64 -8.31 -8.57
C VAL A 71 -21.50 -9.83 -8.43
N SER A 72 -22.55 -10.52 -7.97
CA SER A 72 -22.45 -11.95 -7.61
C SER A 72 -22.25 -12.90 -8.80
N THR A 73 -22.47 -12.45 -10.03
CA THR A 73 -22.26 -13.26 -11.24
C THR A 73 -20.82 -13.25 -11.76
N MET A 74 -19.95 -12.43 -11.16
CA MET A 74 -18.53 -12.40 -11.52
C MET A 74 -17.80 -13.64 -11.00
N GLU A 75 -16.68 -13.93 -11.64
CA GLU A 75 -15.70 -14.85 -11.07
C GLU A 75 -15.27 -14.39 -9.67
N PRO A 76 -15.08 -15.33 -8.73
CA PRO A 76 -14.58 -15.03 -7.41
C PRO A 76 -13.26 -14.24 -7.48
N LEU A 77 -13.13 -13.22 -6.62
CA LEU A 77 -11.89 -12.49 -6.45
C LEU A 77 -10.84 -13.41 -5.82
N LEU A 78 -9.67 -13.55 -6.45
CA LEU A 78 -8.57 -14.27 -5.82
C LEU A 78 -8.04 -13.46 -4.65
N VAL A 79 -8.07 -14.03 -3.45
CA VAL A 79 -7.44 -13.46 -2.25
C VAL A 79 -6.25 -14.33 -1.88
N ILE A 80 -5.07 -13.72 -1.83
CA ILE A 80 -3.85 -14.35 -1.33
C ILE A 80 -3.51 -13.72 0.01
N GLY A 81 -3.54 -14.46 1.11
CA GLY A 81 -3.40 -13.87 2.44
C GLY A 81 -3.03 -14.85 3.55
N PRO A 82 -2.89 -14.37 4.80
CA PRO A 82 -2.49 -15.20 5.92
C PRO A 82 -3.67 -16.07 6.40
N THR A 83 -3.40 -17.25 6.96
CA THR A 83 -4.44 -18.22 7.37
C THR A 83 -5.53 -17.60 8.30
N PRO A 84 -5.21 -16.74 9.30
CA PRO A 84 -6.22 -16.06 10.11
C PRO A 84 -7.22 -15.23 9.30
N LEU A 85 -6.80 -14.63 8.18
CA LEU A 85 -7.68 -13.86 7.31
C LEU A 85 -8.72 -14.76 6.64
N GLN A 86 -8.34 -15.99 6.26
CA GLN A 86 -9.27 -16.95 5.67
C GLN A 86 -10.39 -17.29 6.65
N PHE A 87 -10.04 -17.66 7.89
CA PHE A 87 -11.04 -17.97 8.91
C PHE A 87 -11.99 -16.79 9.16
N TRP A 88 -11.46 -15.57 9.20
CA TRP A 88 -12.26 -14.36 9.35
C TRP A 88 -13.22 -14.14 8.17
N LEU A 89 -12.74 -14.26 6.92
CA LEU A 89 -13.58 -14.14 5.73
C LEU A 89 -14.66 -15.23 5.68
N ASP A 90 -14.30 -16.47 5.99
CA ASP A 90 -15.20 -17.61 5.98
C ASP A 90 -16.34 -17.40 6.99
N GLU A 91 -16.01 -17.00 8.23
CA GLU A 91 -17.00 -16.67 9.25
C GLU A 91 -17.92 -15.53 8.80
N TYR A 92 -17.36 -14.42 8.31
CA TYR A 92 -18.17 -13.31 7.80
C TYR A 92 -19.07 -13.72 6.64
N SER A 93 -18.61 -14.58 5.74
CA SER A 93 -19.39 -15.07 4.59
C SER A 93 -20.61 -15.91 5.01
N THR A 94 -20.58 -16.49 6.21
CA THR A 94 -21.75 -17.17 6.78
C THR A 94 -22.82 -16.18 7.24
N GLN A 95 -22.42 -14.97 7.66
CA GLN A 95 -23.31 -13.95 8.21
C GLN A 95 -23.77 -12.93 7.17
N ASP A 96 -22.94 -12.59 6.19
CA ASP A 96 -23.22 -11.59 5.15
C ASP A 96 -23.36 -12.24 3.76
N PRO A 97 -24.60 -12.37 3.24
CA PRO A 97 -24.85 -12.89 1.90
C PRO A 97 -24.21 -12.08 0.77
N THR A 98 -23.82 -10.83 1.03
CA THR A 98 -23.17 -9.97 0.03
C THR A 98 -21.70 -10.32 -0.16
N VAL A 99 -21.08 -11.11 0.71
CA VAL A 99 -19.68 -11.55 0.60
C VAL A 99 -19.59 -13.01 0.12
N ARG A 100 -20.59 -13.83 0.45
CA ARG A 100 -20.63 -15.26 0.17
C ARG A 100 -20.39 -15.59 -1.31
N GLY A 101 -19.42 -16.48 -1.55
CA GLY A 101 -19.08 -16.97 -2.89
C GLY A 101 -18.37 -15.97 -3.79
N LYS A 102 -17.97 -14.79 -3.27
CA LYS A 102 -17.32 -13.73 -4.05
C LYS A 102 -15.80 -13.76 -4.03
N TYR A 103 -15.19 -14.71 -3.32
CA TYR A 103 -13.74 -14.89 -3.28
C TYR A 103 -13.34 -16.37 -3.34
N SER A 104 -12.13 -16.60 -3.81
CA SER A 104 -11.36 -17.83 -3.58
C SER A 104 -10.11 -17.47 -2.79
N PHE A 105 -9.65 -18.33 -1.90
CA PHE A 105 -8.55 -18.02 -0.99
C PHE A 105 -7.36 -18.94 -1.22
N VAL A 106 -6.15 -18.39 -1.19
CA VAL A 106 -4.89 -19.14 -1.22
C VAL A 106 -3.96 -18.53 -0.18
N GLU A 107 -3.28 -19.37 0.59
CA GLU A 107 -2.49 -18.88 1.72
C GLU A 107 -1.13 -18.34 1.28
N ASN A 108 -0.62 -17.28 1.92
CA ASN A 108 0.67 -16.69 1.55
C ASN A 108 1.82 -17.71 1.62
N TYR A 109 1.79 -18.63 2.58
CA TYR A 109 2.85 -19.62 2.78
C TYR A 109 2.99 -20.55 1.57
N SER A 110 1.96 -20.75 0.76
CA SER A 110 2.03 -21.54 -0.47
C SER A 110 2.98 -20.93 -1.52
N PHE A 111 3.43 -19.69 -1.29
CA PHE A 111 4.41 -18.96 -2.08
C PHE A 111 5.70 -18.62 -1.31
N ASP A 112 5.88 -19.18 -0.11
CA ASP A 112 7.09 -19.08 0.69
C ASP A 112 7.90 -20.39 0.57
N GLU A 113 9.00 -20.35 -0.18
CA GLU A 113 9.88 -21.51 -0.40
C GLU A 113 10.56 -22.02 0.88
N SER A 114 10.54 -21.24 1.97
CA SER A 114 11.09 -21.65 3.25
C SER A 114 10.06 -22.30 4.18
N ASP A 115 8.77 -22.27 3.81
CA ASP A 115 7.70 -22.89 4.58
C ASP A 115 7.48 -24.33 4.11
N SER A 116 7.66 -25.31 5.00
CA SER A 116 7.51 -26.72 4.65
C SER A 116 6.10 -27.09 4.20
N ARG A 117 5.08 -26.31 4.58
CA ARG A 117 3.69 -26.55 4.13
C ARG A 117 3.51 -26.25 2.64
N SER A 118 4.40 -25.47 2.03
CA SER A 118 4.38 -25.19 0.59
C SER A 118 4.70 -26.44 -0.26
N GLU A 119 5.30 -27.47 0.34
CA GLU A 119 5.62 -28.75 -0.29
C GLU A 119 4.49 -29.79 -0.13
N GLU A 120 3.48 -29.51 0.68
CA GLU A 120 2.30 -30.36 0.81
C GLU A 120 1.58 -30.46 -0.54
N VAL A 121 1.16 -31.67 -0.92
CA VAL A 121 0.67 -31.96 -2.29
C VAL A 121 -0.49 -31.05 -2.70
N GLU A 122 -1.44 -30.80 -1.79
CA GLU A 122 -2.62 -29.98 -2.05
C GLU A 122 -2.23 -28.50 -2.23
N SER A 123 -1.52 -27.94 -1.25
CA SER A 123 -0.99 -26.58 -1.27
C SER A 123 -0.12 -26.31 -2.50
N HIS A 124 0.73 -27.27 -2.86
CA HIS A 124 1.61 -27.19 -4.02
C HIS A 124 0.82 -27.19 -5.34
N ALA A 125 -0.17 -28.07 -5.46
CA ALA A 125 -1.02 -28.14 -6.65
C ALA A 125 -1.87 -26.87 -6.82
N GLU A 126 -2.38 -26.31 -5.73
CA GLU A 126 -3.10 -25.04 -5.75
C GLU A 126 -2.20 -23.87 -6.13
N ALA A 127 -1.04 -23.74 -5.48
CA ALA A 127 -0.05 -22.72 -5.83
C ALA A 127 0.38 -22.82 -7.30
N ALA A 128 0.57 -24.03 -7.83
CA ALA A 128 0.90 -24.23 -9.23
C ALA A 128 -0.20 -23.72 -10.18
N ARG A 129 -1.48 -24.01 -9.89
CA ARG A 129 -2.62 -23.47 -10.65
C ARG A 129 -2.64 -21.94 -10.62
N VAL A 130 -2.44 -21.36 -9.43
CA VAL A 130 -2.42 -19.90 -9.26
C VAL A 130 -1.24 -19.26 -9.99
N ARG A 131 -0.06 -19.88 -9.99
CA ARG A 131 1.11 -19.38 -10.76
C ARG A 131 0.84 -19.32 -12.26
N VAL A 132 0.19 -20.34 -12.82
CA VAL A 132 -0.23 -20.33 -14.24
C VAL A 132 -1.23 -19.20 -14.48
N TRP A 133 -2.26 -19.11 -13.63
CA TRP A 133 -3.28 -18.08 -13.74
C TRP A 133 -2.72 -16.65 -13.62
N LEU A 134 -1.80 -16.40 -12.69
CA LEU A 134 -1.11 -15.10 -12.50
C LEU A 134 -0.33 -14.70 -13.76
N ARG A 135 0.34 -15.66 -14.40
CA ARG A 135 1.09 -15.42 -15.64
C ARG A 135 0.17 -15.06 -16.80
N GLU A 136 -0.93 -15.77 -16.96
CA GLU A 136 -1.87 -15.59 -18.07
C GLU A 136 -2.70 -14.30 -17.90
N THR A 137 -3.24 -14.11 -16.70
CA THR A 137 -4.21 -13.05 -16.38
C THR A 137 -3.55 -11.75 -15.97
N LEU A 138 -2.50 -11.78 -15.15
CA LEU A 138 -1.88 -10.57 -14.59
C LEU A 138 -0.48 -10.28 -15.15
N LYS A 139 0.02 -11.11 -16.08
CA LYS A 139 1.39 -11.02 -16.62
C LYS A 139 2.46 -11.06 -15.53
N ILE A 140 2.18 -11.73 -14.42
CA ILE A 140 3.11 -11.98 -13.31
C ILE A 140 3.71 -13.37 -13.53
N SER A 141 4.98 -13.43 -13.94
CA SER A 141 5.68 -14.68 -14.22
C SER A 141 6.08 -15.42 -12.94
N GLN A 142 6.25 -14.71 -11.83
CA GLN A 142 6.57 -15.25 -10.50
C GLN A 142 6.00 -14.34 -9.40
N LEU A 143 5.43 -14.96 -8.36
CA LEU A 143 5.06 -14.35 -7.09
C LEU A 143 5.77 -15.12 -5.97
N GLU A 144 6.52 -14.39 -5.14
CA GLU A 144 7.24 -14.93 -3.99
C GLU A 144 6.80 -14.19 -2.72
N CYS A 145 6.28 -14.94 -1.74
CA CYS A 145 6.03 -14.43 -0.41
C CYS A 145 7.30 -14.59 0.43
N VAL A 146 7.78 -13.51 1.03
CA VAL A 146 9.00 -13.47 1.84
C VAL A 146 8.61 -13.24 3.30
N PRO A 147 8.85 -14.18 4.22
CA PRO A 147 8.48 -13.99 5.61
C PRO A 147 9.29 -12.85 6.22
N VAL A 148 8.61 -11.94 6.92
CA VAL A 148 9.20 -10.75 7.54
C VAL A 148 8.88 -10.70 9.04
N LYS A 149 9.73 -10.02 9.80
CA LYS A 149 9.54 -9.86 11.25
C LYS A 149 8.56 -8.71 11.51
N HIS A 150 7.33 -9.04 11.88
CA HIS A 150 6.31 -8.10 12.35
C HIS A 150 5.31 -8.79 13.29
N ALA A 151 4.15 -9.21 12.77
CA ALA A 151 3.17 -10.06 13.45
C ALA A 151 3.26 -11.52 12.95
N HIS A 152 2.51 -12.44 13.56
CA HIS A 152 2.43 -13.81 13.09
C HIS A 152 1.93 -13.87 11.63
N GLN A 153 2.59 -14.66 10.79
CA GLN A 153 2.30 -14.76 9.34
C GLN A 153 2.29 -13.41 8.62
N SER A 154 3.33 -12.60 8.84
CA SER A 154 3.58 -11.39 8.06
C SER A 154 4.53 -11.67 6.91
N TYR A 155 4.14 -11.23 5.72
CA TYR A 155 4.92 -11.42 4.50
C TYR A 155 5.15 -10.09 3.80
N ALA A 156 6.31 -9.97 3.15
CA ALA A 156 6.50 -9.12 1.99
C ALA A 156 6.21 -9.94 0.72
N VAL A 157 5.99 -9.28 -0.41
CA VAL A 157 5.85 -9.93 -1.72
C VAL A 157 6.83 -9.38 -2.73
N VAL A 158 7.42 -10.27 -3.52
CA VAL A 158 8.19 -9.93 -4.73
C VAL A 158 7.45 -10.47 -5.94
N LEU A 159 7.06 -9.57 -6.84
CA LEU A 159 6.42 -9.87 -8.12
C LEU A 159 7.46 -9.72 -9.23
N THR A 160 7.63 -10.76 -10.04
CA THR A 160 8.36 -10.67 -11.31
C THR A 160 7.35 -10.71 -12.45
N PHE A 161 7.38 -9.70 -13.32
CA PHE A 161 6.50 -9.60 -14.47
C PHE A 161 7.05 -10.43 -15.65
N THR A 162 6.25 -10.62 -16.68
CA THR A 162 6.63 -11.42 -17.87
C THR A 162 7.72 -10.76 -18.73
N ASP A 163 7.92 -9.45 -18.61
CA ASP A 163 9.03 -8.70 -19.22
C ASP A 163 10.32 -8.73 -18.38
N GLY A 164 10.29 -9.39 -17.21
CA GLY A 164 11.41 -9.51 -16.28
C GLY A 164 11.54 -8.36 -15.27
N ALA A 165 10.71 -7.32 -15.34
CA ALA A 165 10.70 -6.28 -14.32
C ALA A 165 10.22 -6.84 -12.98
N LYS A 166 10.75 -6.29 -11.88
CA LYS A 166 10.40 -6.70 -10.51
C LYS A 166 9.82 -5.55 -9.70
N LEU A 167 8.76 -5.84 -8.97
CA LEU A 167 8.20 -4.98 -7.92
C LEU A 167 8.22 -5.74 -6.59
N ALA A 168 8.71 -5.10 -5.54
CA ALA A 168 8.58 -5.62 -4.18
C ALA A 168 7.68 -4.72 -3.33
N PHE A 169 6.89 -5.32 -2.44
CA PHE A 169 6.06 -4.63 -1.46
C PHE A 169 6.31 -5.23 -0.08
N SER A 170 6.69 -4.42 0.89
CA SER A 170 7.17 -4.92 2.19
C SER A 170 6.06 -5.46 3.10
N GLY A 171 4.84 -4.93 2.99
CA GLY A 171 3.90 -4.94 4.12
C GLY A 171 4.52 -4.22 5.33
N ASP A 172 4.08 -4.57 6.53
CA ASP A 172 4.72 -4.11 7.76
C ASP A 172 5.87 -5.05 8.15
N CYS A 173 7.03 -4.48 8.46
CA CYS A 173 8.22 -5.26 8.74
C CYS A 173 9.29 -4.50 9.52
N ARG A 174 10.13 -5.23 10.23
CA ARG A 174 11.52 -4.84 10.48
C ARG A 174 12.37 -5.01 9.21
N PRO A 175 13.51 -4.29 9.10
CA PRO A 175 14.42 -4.38 7.97
C PRO A 175 14.81 -5.83 7.72
N SER A 176 14.71 -6.27 6.46
CA SER A 176 14.79 -7.68 6.08
C SER A 176 15.82 -7.90 4.99
N GLU A 177 16.94 -8.54 5.34
CA GLU A 177 17.96 -8.98 4.38
C GLU A 177 17.40 -10.01 3.38
N LYS A 178 16.44 -10.83 3.81
CA LYS A 178 15.75 -11.79 2.94
C LYS A 178 14.97 -11.06 1.85
N LEU A 179 14.25 -10.00 2.23
CA LEU A 179 13.53 -9.15 1.27
C LEU A 179 14.51 -8.48 0.31
N ALA A 180 15.58 -7.88 0.81
CA ALA A 180 16.61 -7.25 -0.03
C ALA A 180 17.21 -8.24 -1.04
N THR A 181 17.46 -9.49 -0.61
CA THR A 181 18.01 -10.55 -1.47
C THR A 181 17.02 -10.96 -2.56
N LYS A 182 15.76 -11.21 -2.21
CA LYS A 182 14.72 -11.63 -3.18
C LYS A 182 14.35 -10.49 -4.14
N ALA A 183 14.34 -9.25 -3.66
CA ALA A 183 14.09 -8.04 -4.43
C ALA A 183 15.32 -7.52 -5.19
N LYS A 184 16.42 -8.29 -5.27
CA LYS A 184 17.64 -7.84 -5.94
C LYS A 184 17.38 -7.41 -7.39
N GLY A 185 17.80 -6.19 -7.72
CA GLY A 185 17.60 -5.55 -9.02
C GLY A 185 16.16 -5.12 -9.29
N ALA A 186 15.33 -4.95 -8.25
CA ALA A 186 13.95 -4.52 -8.42
C ALA A 186 13.86 -3.17 -9.13
N PHE A 187 12.88 -3.05 -10.02
CA PHE A 187 12.57 -1.76 -10.63
C PHE A 187 11.97 -0.82 -9.60
N LEU A 188 11.05 -1.32 -8.77
CA LEU A 188 10.42 -0.58 -7.69
C LEU A 188 10.36 -1.44 -6.42
N ILE A 189 10.75 -0.85 -5.29
CA ILE A 189 10.41 -1.37 -3.96
C ILE A 189 9.46 -0.37 -3.32
N VAL A 190 8.30 -0.85 -2.87
CA VAL A 190 7.39 -0.09 -2.02
C VAL A 190 7.61 -0.58 -0.59
N HIS A 191 8.09 0.29 0.28
CA HIS A 191 8.54 -0.10 1.61
C HIS A 191 7.87 0.72 2.70
N GLU A 192 7.47 0.07 3.80
CA GLU A 192 7.01 0.76 5.00
C GLU A 192 8.13 1.58 5.62
N ALA A 193 7.78 2.77 6.12
CA ALA A 193 8.67 3.70 6.78
C ALA A 193 7.92 4.37 7.92
N THR A 194 7.40 3.55 8.83
CA THR A 194 6.43 3.99 9.86
C THR A 194 6.97 5.06 10.79
N PHE A 195 8.26 5.00 11.13
CA PHE A 195 8.90 5.86 12.12
C PHE A 195 9.96 6.80 11.50
N GLU A 196 10.10 7.99 12.10
CA GLU A 196 11.25 8.86 11.89
C GLU A 196 12.53 8.19 12.44
N ASP A 197 13.70 8.60 11.94
CA ASP A 197 14.98 7.96 12.29
C ASP A 197 15.35 8.13 13.77
N GLU A 198 14.89 9.21 14.41
CA GLU A 198 15.04 9.48 15.84
C GLU A 198 14.27 8.48 16.71
N LEU A 199 13.22 7.84 16.16
CA LEU A 199 12.33 6.90 16.87
C LEU A 199 12.72 5.44 16.61
N THR A 200 14.01 5.17 16.40
CA THR A 200 14.54 3.81 16.14
C THR A 200 14.16 2.80 17.23
N LYS A 201 14.02 3.23 18.48
CA LYS A 201 13.64 2.33 19.59
C LYS A 201 12.19 1.88 19.44
N GLU A 202 11.28 2.83 19.22
CA GLU A 202 9.86 2.59 19.00
C GLU A 202 9.63 1.73 17.74
N ALA A 203 10.39 1.98 16.68
CA ALA A 203 10.37 1.17 15.47
C ALA A 203 10.71 -0.30 15.76
N LYS A 204 11.74 -0.56 16.57
CA LYS A 204 12.10 -1.93 16.99
C LYS A 204 11.05 -2.57 17.88
N ASP A 205 10.56 -1.81 18.88
CA ASP A 205 9.60 -2.32 19.87
C ASP A 205 8.25 -2.66 19.23
N LYS A 206 7.82 -1.88 18.22
CA LYS A 206 6.58 -2.13 17.46
C LYS A 206 6.79 -2.93 16.17
N ALA A 207 8.00 -3.39 15.91
CA ALA A 207 8.36 -4.19 14.74
C ALA A 207 8.06 -3.55 13.37
N HIS A 208 8.41 -2.27 13.22
CA HIS A 208 8.33 -1.48 11.98
C HIS A 208 9.67 -0.87 11.60
N CYS A 209 9.82 -0.27 10.42
CA CYS A 209 11.06 0.39 9.98
C CYS A 209 11.09 1.89 10.31
N THR A 210 12.30 2.43 10.46
CA THR A 210 12.53 3.85 10.20
C THR A 210 12.77 4.11 8.70
N MET A 211 12.79 5.38 8.30
CA MET A 211 13.06 5.77 6.92
C MET A 211 14.46 5.35 6.43
N ALA A 212 15.50 5.63 7.22
CA ALA A 212 16.87 5.23 6.90
C ALA A 212 17.01 3.71 6.77
N GLU A 213 16.30 2.95 7.59
CA GLU A 213 16.32 1.50 7.52
C GLU A 213 15.61 0.97 6.26
N ALA A 214 14.47 1.54 5.87
CA ALA A 214 13.80 1.21 4.61
C ALA A 214 14.69 1.56 3.39
N ILE A 215 15.36 2.72 3.42
CA ILE A 215 16.32 3.13 2.41
C ILE A 215 17.50 2.15 2.33
N GLN A 216 18.01 1.69 3.47
CA GLN A 216 19.08 0.70 3.51
C GLN A 216 18.68 -0.62 2.83
N VAL A 217 17.46 -1.12 3.06
CA VAL A 217 16.94 -2.32 2.39
C VAL A 217 16.86 -2.10 0.87
N GLY A 218 16.37 -0.94 0.43
CA GLY A 218 16.34 -0.57 -1.00
C GLY A 218 17.73 -0.57 -1.64
N ARG A 219 18.72 0.04 -0.98
CA ARG A 219 20.12 0.07 -1.43
C ARG A 219 20.73 -1.33 -1.48
N GLN A 220 20.51 -2.16 -0.47
CA GLN A 220 20.98 -3.56 -0.45
C GLN A 220 20.39 -4.39 -1.59
N ALA A 221 19.13 -4.14 -1.94
CA ALA A 221 18.49 -4.77 -3.09
C ALA A 221 19.03 -4.24 -4.44
N ASN A 222 19.83 -3.17 -4.45
CA ASN A 222 20.18 -2.45 -5.67
C ASN A 222 18.93 -2.10 -6.49
N ALA A 223 17.90 -1.61 -5.80
CA ALA A 223 16.65 -1.21 -6.43
C ALA A 223 16.86 0.05 -7.26
N ARG A 224 16.08 0.20 -8.33
CA ARG A 224 16.13 1.41 -9.15
C ARG A 224 15.34 2.56 -8.51
N HIS A 225 14.17 2.25 -7.97
CA HIS A 225 13.30 3.20 -7.29
C HIS A 225 12.83 2.61 -5.95
N LEU A 226 12.72 3.46 -4.94
CA LEU A 226 12.17 3.14 -3.63
C LEU A 226 11.03 4.11 -3.33
N LEU A 227 9.83 3.59 -3.09
CA LEU A 227 8.67 4.37 -2.67
C LEU A 227 8.37 4.06 -1.20
N LEU A 228 8.56 5.05 -0.34
CA LEU A 228 8.28 4.96 1.09
C LEU A 228 6.79 5.19 1.34
N THR A 229 6.18 4.39 2.22
CA THR A 229 4.75 4.48 2.58
C THR A 229 4.53 4.06 4.03
N HIS A 230 3.25 3.96 4.44
CA HIS A 230 2.84 3.51 5.77
C HIS A 230 3.38 4.40 6.91
N PHE A 231 3.35 5.71 6.71
CA PHE A 231 3.83 6.67 7.71
C PHE A 231 2.91 6.72 8.92
N SER A 232 3.49 6.84 10.12
CA SER A 232 2.68 7.02 11.33
C SER A 232 1.92 8.36 11.28
N GLN A 233 0.58 8.29 11.30
CA GLN A 233 -0.29 9.48 11.38
C GLN A 233 -0.06 10.33 12.64
N ARG A 234 0.61 9.79 13.67
CA ARG A 234 0.93 10.51 14.91
C ARG A 234 2.07 11.52 14.73
N TYR A 235 2.87 11.37 13.67
CA TYR A 235 3.99 12.24 13.32
C TYR A 235 3.84 12.71 11.87
N PRO A 236 2.89 13.61 11.57
CA PRO A 236 2.66 14.09 10.21
C PRO A 236 3.75 15.09 9.85
N LYS A 237 4.89 14.57 9.39
CA LYS A 237 5.85 15.33 8.62
C LYS A 237 6.15 14.51 7.39
N MET A 238 5.93 15.09 6.22
CA MET A 238 6.54 14.54 5.02
C MET A 238 8.03 14.48 5.26
N ALA A 239 8.60 13.33 4.94
CA ALA A 239 10.04 13.20 4.84
C ALA A 239 10.51 14.16 3.75
N VAL A 240 11.03 15.30 4.18
CA VAL A 240 11.89 16.10 3.34
C VAL A 240 13.11 15.22 3.12
N LEU A 241 13.12 14.52 1.99
CA LEU A 241 14.32 13.89 1.49
C LEU A 241 15.30 15.05 1.32
N SER A 242 16.21 15.23 2.28
CA SER A 242 17.40 16.01 2.01
C SER A 242 18.00 15.36 0.79
N ALA A 243 18.10 16.14 -0.28
CA ALA A 243 18.78 15.74 -1.49
C ALA A 243 20.04 15.00 -1.06
N THR A 244 20.10 13.72 -1.42
CA THR A 244 21.30 12.91 -1.56
C THR A 244 22.48 13.47 -0.80
N SER A 245 22.81 12.90 0.37
CA SER A 245 24.19 13.02 0.87
C SER A 245 25.12 12.72 -0.31
N ASP A 246 25.93 13.70 -0.73
CA ASP A 246 26.84 13.70 -1.89
C ASP A 246 27.87 12.54 -1.92
N ASP A 247 27.73 11.57 -1.02
CA ASP A 247 28.62 10.44 -0.79
C ASP A 247 28.05 9.10 -1.32
N ASP A 248 26.85 9.10 -1.92
CA ASP A 248 26.11 7.87 -2.23
C ASP A 248 26.37 7.35 -3.66
N GLN A 249 27.08 6.22 -3.77
CA GLN A 249 27.35 5.52 -5.04
C GLN A 249 26.11 4.77 -5.60
N SER A 250 24.95 4.84 -4.93
CA SER A 250 23.74 4.17 -5.38
C SER A 250 22.85 5.09 -6.23
N PRO A 251 22.54 4.74 -7.50
CA PRO A 251 21.65 5.51 -8.35
C PRO A 251 20.15 5.33 -8.00
N MET A 252 19.83 4.84 -6.81
CA MET A 252 18.45 4.57 -6.39
C MET A 252 17.70 5.87 -6.07
N GLU A 253 16.59 6.11 -6.76
CA GLU A 253 15.73 7.26 -6.50
C GLU A 253 14.73 6.93 -5.38
N VAL A 254 14.66 7.79 -4.36
CA VAL A 254 13.73 7.64 -3.23
C VAL A 254 12.55 8.59 -3.42
N LEU A 255 11.34 8.06 -3.21
CA LEU A 255 10.07 8.76 -3.32
C LEU A 255 9.24 8.54 -2.06
N THR A 256 8.34 9.48 -1.77
CA THR A 256 7.39 9.42 -0.65
C THR A 256 5.99 9.27 -1.22
N ALA A 257 5.26 8.24 -0.78
CA ALA A 257 3.87 8.05 -1.18
C ALA A 257 2.96 9.04 -0.46
N ILE A 258 1.96 9.52 -1.19
CA ILE A 258 0.81 10.23 -0.63
C ILE A 258 -0.45 9.52 -1.08
N ASP A 259 -1.53 9.71 -0.34
CA ASP A 259 -2.85 9.29 -0.79
C ASP A 259 -3.13 9.85 -2.20
N MET A 260 -3.73 9.01 -3.03
CA MET A 260 -4.07 9.33 -4.43
C MET A 260 -2.90 9.46 -5.41
N LEU A 261 -1.65 9.27 -4.97
CA LEU A 261 -0.51 9.18 -5.89
C LEU A 261 -0.75 8.08 -6.92
N SER A 262 -0.81 8.47 -8.19
CA SER A 262 -0.97 7.56 -9.33
C SER A 262 0.19 7.79 -10.30
N LEU A 263 0.98 6.75 -10.53
CA LEU A 263 2.19 6.80 -11.33
C LEU A 263 2.23 5.62 -12.29
N ARG A 264 2.55 5.89 -13.55
CA ARG A 264 2.97 4.88 -14.51
C ARG A 264 4.43 4.53 -14.24
N PHE A 265 4.81 3.27 -14.46
CA PHE A 265 6.19 2.83 -14.24
C PHE A 265 7.22 3.66 -15.02
N ARG A 266 6.87 4.14 -16.22
CA ARG A 266 7.73 5.03 -17.02
C ARG A 266 7.95 6.41 -16.40
N GLU A 267 7.01 6.89 -15.59
CA GLU A 267 7.06 8.22 -14.94
C GLU A 267 7.98 8.21 -13.73
N LEU A 268 8.22 7.05 -13.11
CA LEU A 268 9.20 6.91 -12.03
C LEU A 268 10.62 7.27 -12.47
N ARG A 269 10.91 7.31 -13.78
CA ARG A 269 12.23 7.69 -14.32
C ARG A 269 12.43 9.21 -14.44
N GLN A 270 11.48 10.03 -13.99
CA GLN A 270 11.53 11.48 -14.12
C GLN A 270 12.33 12.10 -12.96
N PRO A 271 13.51 12.69 -13.21
CA PRO A 271 14.47 13.07 -12.15
C PRO A 271 14.02 14.14 -11.16
N LYS A 272 12.84 14.74 -11.35
CA LYS A 272 12.30 15.86 -10.55
C LYS A 272 10.88 15.64 -10.08
N LEU A 273 10.35 14.43 -10.23
CA LEU A 273 8.96 14.15 -9.86
C LEU A 273 8.68 14.53 -8.40
N MET A 274 9.57 14.14 -7.49
CA MET A 274 9.41 14.44 -6.07
C MET A 274 9.67 15.91 -5.71
N ASP A 275 10.59 16.58 -6.41
CA ASP A 275 10.81 18.02 -6.21
C ASP A 275 9.53 18.81 -6.51
N VAL A 276 8.85 18.46 -7.61
CA VAL A 276 7.58 19.08 -8.00
C VAL A 276 6.48 18.75 -6.99
N CYS A 277 6.34 17.49 -6.59
CA CYS A 277 5.35 17.09 -5.57
C CYS A 277 5.57 17.83 -4.24
N THR A 278 6.82 17.94 -3.79
CA THR A 278 7.17 18.64 -2.55
C THR A 278 6.81 20.11 -2.63
N GLN A 279 7.14 20.77 -3.74
CA GLN A 279 6.82 22.20 -3.94
C GLN A 279 5.30 22.47 -3.91
N LEU A 280 4.51 21.60 -4.54
CA LEU A 280 3.04 21.74 -4.54
C LEU A 280 2.45 21.59 -3.13
N MET A 281 2.93 20.61 -2.36
CA MET A 281 2.41 20.38 -1.00
C MET A 281 2.85 21.46 -0.01
N THR A 282 4.07 22.01 -0.15
CA THR A 282 4.48 23.14 0.70
C THR A 282 3.64 24.39 0.48
N GLN A 283 3.11 24.59 -0.73
CA GLN A 283 2.18 25.68 -1.01
C GLN A 283 0.84 25.46 -0.29
N ASP A 284 0.31 24.24 -0.32
CA ASP A 284 -0.93 23.89 0.37
C ASP A 284 -0.79 24.01 1.90
N ASP A 285 0.34 23.58 2.49
CA ASP A 285 0.61 23.70 3.93
C ASP A 285 0.71 25.16 4.40
N GLU A 286 1.31 26.04 3.59
CA GLU A 286 1.38 27.48 3.85
C GLU A 286 -0.02 28.11 3.78
N GLU A 287 -0.81 27.78 2.75
CA GLU A 287 -2.19 28.26 2.60
C GLU A 287 -3.11 27.77 3.74
N ASP A 288 -3.00 26.51 4.15
CA ASP A 288 -3.78 25.95 5.26
C ASP A 288 -3.38 26.54 6.61
N SER A 289 -2.08 26.79 6.82
CA SER A 289 -1.55 27.48 8.00
C SER A 289 -2.06 28.92 8.09
N GLU A 290 -2.03 29.67 6.98
CA GLU A 290 -2.58 31.02 6.90
C GLU A 290 -4.09 31.04 7.13
N ALA A 291 -4.83 30.09 6.54
CA ALA A 291 -6.27 29.94 6.75
C ALA A 291 -6.61 29.56 8.20
N ALA A 292 -5.80 28.73 8.85
CA ALA A 292 -5.96 28.37 10.26
C ALA A 292 -5.65 29.56 11.19
N ALA A 293 -4.60 30.33 10.91
CA ALA A 293 -4.24 31.54 11.65
C ALA A 293 -5.33 32.62 11.53
N SER A 294 -5.86 32.82 10.32
CA SER A 294 -6.98 33.75 10.06
C SER A 294 -8.24 33.38 10.83
N ARG A 295 -8.62 32.09 10.83
CA ARG A 295 -9.76 31.57 11.62
C ARG A 295 -9.59 31.80 13.12
N ARG A 296 -8.38 31.55 13.68
CA ARG A 296 -8.07 31.83 15.09
C ARG A 296 -8.19 33.32 15.42
N ALA A 297 -7.65 34.19 14.57
CA ALA A 297 -7.74 35.64 14.77
C ALA A 297 -9.18 36.16 14.70
N GLN A 298 -10.05 35.57 13.88
CA GLN A 298 -11.47 35.91 13.82
C GLN A 298 -12.20 35.48 15.09
N GLN A 299 -11.94 34.25 15.57
CA GLN A 299 -12.52 33.73 16.81
C GLN A 299 -12.16 34.62 18.02
N GLU A 300 -10.89 34.99 18.17
CA GLU A 300 -10.44 35.88 19.26
C GLU A 300 -11.11 37.26 19.23
N ARG A 301 -11.39 37.80 18.03
CA ARG A 301 -12.10 39.08 17.88
C ARG A 301 -13.56 38.96 18.29
N GLU A 302 -14.21 37.85 17.98
CA GLU A 302 -15.60 37.58 18.39
C GLU A 302 -15.70 37.38 19.89
N ASP A 303 -14.77 36.66 20.50
CA ASP A 303 -14.74 36.43 21.95
C ASP A 303 -14.47 37.73 22.71
N LYS A 304 -13.53 38.57 22.24
CA LYS A 304 -13.32 39.92 22.80
C LYS A 304 -14.54 40.83 22.68
N LYS A 305 -15.33 40.71 21.59
CA LYS A 305 -16.58 41.45 21.43
C LYS A 305 -17.67 40.95 22.39
N LYS A 306 -17.80 39.64 22.57
CA LYS A 306 -18.73 39.05 23.55
C LYS A 306 -18.38 39.48 24.96
N GLN A 307 -17.10 39.45 25.34
CA GLN A 307 -16.66 39.84 26.67
C GLN A 307 -16.91 41.33 26.97
N LYS A 308 -16.64 42.23 26.02
CA LYS A 308 -17.00 43.65 26.13
C LYS A 308 -18.50 43.92 26.15
N SER A 309 -19.31 43.04 25.56
CA SER A 309 -20.77 43.15 25.59
C SER A 309 -21.34 42.70 26.93
N ILE A 310 -20.72 41.69 27.57
CA ILE A 310 -21.07 41.23 28.91
C ILE A 310 -20.72 42.33 29.94
N GLU A 311 -19.51 42.90 29.86
CA GLU A 311 -19.08 43.99 30.74
C GLU A 311 -19.92 45.28 30.61
N ARG A 312 -20.56 45.51 29.45
CA ARG A 312 -21.45 46.66 29.22
C ARG A 312 -22.91 46.40 29.60
N GLY A 313 -23.32 45.15 29.77
CA GLY A 313 -24.67 44.78 30.19
C GLY A 313 -24.86 44.73 31.71
N GLU A 314 -23.76 44.84 32.47
CA GLU A 314 -23.75 44.81 33.94
C GLU A 314 -23.60 46.22 34.57
N GLN A 315 -23.70 47.29 33.78
CA GLN A 315 -23.80 48.70 34.23
C GLN A 315 -25.19 49.27 33.96
#